data_AF-B0EMY1-F1
#
_entry.id   AF-B0EMY1-F1
#
_cell.length_a   1.000
_cell.length_b   1.000
_cell.length_c   1.000
_cell.angle_alpha   90.00
_cell.angle_beta   90.00
_cell.angle_gamma   90.00
#
_symmetry.space_group_name_H-M   'P 1'
#
loop_
_entity.id
_entity.type
_entity.pdbx_description
1 polymer ?
#
loop_
_entity_poly.entity_id
_entity_poly.type
_entity_poly.pdbx_seq_one_letter_code
_entity_poly.pdbx_strand_id
1 'polypeptide(L)'
;MNSEEDFLFNEKQKRDGCFLWVLVQSFFSEICQKISNLLFGTMLHADSIDNNIIIFDDEDILDLSNIPKNSNKFLNYFDHDELINKIMKYKVKNGSNAGYSIEQILQSKNLNDLIFDFDTSDYYVHKMYVFNEKKDSHNLICQLFLRVNGKFNVSNAKKISTPDYMKEAFEEGNKFMKKKLGGHDLDLTIIDWLRLQDYRIQPKKGSMVLPGQIHPGLGIGHEIEEMLMDFIQQRGRDGPLNTPEHWHNAYMYYNSSHFHFLNPAFEGFFRSINESIRKDIESHRLTGVAWAIAQGKLYHRQTGQKIKWATLEQVCPISRKMHNYFGQEYIDIVMRNYHPKDYFIDWDDEQTKTKAITGNEENNSQLYKES
;
A
#
# COMPACT_ATOMS: atom_id res chain seq x y z
N MET A 1 -20.14 -47.47 -42.55
CA MET A 1 -21.55 -47.05 -42.42
C MET A 1 -21.85 -46.68 -40.96
N ASN A 2 -21.03 -45.83 -40.33
CA ASN A 2 -21.14 -45.44 -38.91
C ASN A 2 -20.74 -43.95 -38.67
N SER A 3 -20.69 -43.11 -39.71
CA SER A 3 -20.21 -41.72 -39.56
C SER A 3 -21.32 -40.66 -39.59
N GLU A 4 -22.54 -41.02 -40.01
CA GLU A 4 -23.66 -40.06 -40.10
C GLU A 4 -24.55 -40.05 -38.84
N GLU A 5 -24.70 -41.18 -38.14
CA GLU A 5 -25.52 -41.23 -36.91
C GLU A 5 -24.84 -40.49 -35.73
N ASP A 6 -23.52 -40.59 -35.60
CA ASP A 6 -22.77 -39.89 -34.54
C ASP A 6 -22.77 -38.37 -34.71
N PHE A 7 -22.87 -37.86 -35.95
CA PHE A 7 -22.92 -36.42 -36.21
C PHE A 7 -24.29 -35.83 -35.85
N LEU A 8 -25.37 -36.54 -36.19
CA LEU A 8 -26.75 -36.14 -35.89
C LEU A 8 -27.07 -36.16 -34.40
N PHE A 9 -26.47 -37.09 -33.64
CA PHE A 9 -26.65 -37.14 -32.18
C PHE A 9 -25.97 -35.96 -31.46
N ASN A 10 -24.80 -35.53 -31.97
CA ASN A 10 -24.01 -34.45 -31.37
C ASN A 10 -24.59 -33.06 -31.67
N GLU A 11 -25.19 -32.83 -32.84
CA GLU A 11 -25.87 -31.56 -33.15
C GLU A 11 -27.15 -31.36 -32.31
N LYS A 12 -27.88 -32.45 -32.02
CA LYS A 12 -29.13 -32.38 -31.25
C LYS A 12 -28.87 -31.99 -29.78
N GLN A 13 -27.83 -32.58 -29.16
CA GLN A 13 -27.41 -32.21 -27.79
C GLN A 13 -26.88 -30.77 -27.69
N LYS A 14 -26.22 -30.27 -28.74
CA LYS A 14 -25.68 -28.88 -28.77
C LYS A 14 -26.79 -27.83 -28.92
N ARG A 15 -27.87 -28.14 -29.65
CA ARG A 15 -29.02 -27.23 -29.81
C ARG A 15 -29.85 -27.11 -28.53
N ASP A 16 -30.07 -28.21 -27.82
CA ASP A 16 -30.88 -28.20 -26.59
C ASP A 16 -30.15 -27.49 -25.42
N GLY A 17 -28.82 -27.61 -25.34
CA GLY A 17 -28.01 -26.88 -24.34
C GLY A 17 -27.90 -25.38 -24.58
N CYS A 18 -27.90 -24.94 -25.85
CA CYS A 18 -27.84 -23.52 -26.21
C CYS A 18 -29.15 -22.79 -25.91
N PHE A 19 -30.30 -23.45 -26.14
CA PHE A 19 -31.62 -22.87 -25.90
C PHE A 19 -31.90 -22.65 -24.40
N LEU A 20 -31.48 -23.60 -23.55
CA LEU A 20 -31.62 -23.46 -22.10
C LEU A 20 -30.74 -22.33 -21.53
N TRP A 21 -29.53 -22.15 -22.09
CA TRP A 21 -28.60 -21.10 -21.66
C TRP A 21 -29.09 -19.69 -22.05
N VAL A 22 -29.64 -19.52 -23.26
CA VAL A 22 -30.24 -18.24 -23.72
C VAL A 22 -31.46 -17.85 -22.88
N LEU A 23 -32.28 -18.82 -22.46
CA LEU A 23 -33.41 -18.58 -21.58
C LEU A 23 -32.97 -18.14 -20.17
N VAL A 24 -31.96 -18.79 -19.59
CA VAL A 24 -31.39 -18.41 -18.29
C VAL A 24 -30.74 -17.03 -18.36
N GLN A 25 -30.04 -16.71 -19.44
CA GLN A 25 -29.37 -15.42 -19.60
C GLN A 25 -30.36 -14.27 -19.80
N SER A 26 -31.45 -14.51 -20.55
CA SER A 26 -32.54 -13.53 -20.74
C SER A 26 -33.29 -13.27 -19.43
N PHE A 27 -33.56 -14.32 -18.66
CA PHE A 27 -34.21 -14.21 -17.34
C PHE A 27 -33.35 -13.46 -16.32
N PHE A 28 -32.03 -13.72 -16.30
CA PHE A 28 -31.10 -13.02 -15.43
C PHE A 28 -30.94 -11.53 -15.81
N SER A 29 -30.93 -11.23 -17.11
CA SER A 29 -30.88 -9.85 -17.62
C SER A 29 -32.12 -9.05 -17.22
N GLU A 30 -33.32 -9.63 -17.30
CA GLU A 30 -34.56 -8.97 -16.86
C GLU A 30 -34.57 -8.68 -15.35
N ILE A 31 -34.06 -9.59 -14.53
CA ILE A 31 -33.95 -9.41 -13.08
C ILE A 31 -32.95 -8.28 -12.76
N CYS A 32 -31.79 -8.28 -13.40
CA CYS A 32 -30.79 -7.23 -13.21
C CYS A 32 -31.31 -5.85 -13.64
N GLN A 33 -32.07 -5.77 -14.73
CA GLN A 33 -32.62 -4.52 -15.23
C GLN A 33 -33.74 -3.97 -14.33
N LYS A 34 -34.57 -4.85 -13.75
CA LYS A 34 -35.58 -4.45 -12.75
C LYS A 34 -34.97 -4.00 -11.43
N ILE A 35 -33.89 -4.65 -10.96
CA ILE A 35 -33.17 -4.25 -9.74
C ILE A 35 -32.42 -2.92 -9.96
N SER A 36 -31.81 -2.73 -11.14
CA SER A 36 -31.13 -1.48 -11.50
C SER A 36 -32.10 -0.30 -11.56
N ASN A 37 -33.28 -0.49 -12.17
CA ASN A 37 -34.30 0.56 -12.26
C ASN A 37 -34.94 0.89 -10.90
N LEU A 38 -35.02 -0.09 -9.99
CA LEU A 38 -35.50 0.11 -8.61
C LEU A 38 -34.50 0.92 -7.76
N LEU A 39 -33.20 0.76 -8.01
CA LEU A 39 -32.15 1.34 -7.16
C LEU A 39 -31.66 2.72 -7.63
N PHE A 40 -31.76 3.05 -8.93
CA PHE A 40 -31.01 4.18 -9.51
C PHE A 40 -31.85 5.17 -10.36
N GLY A 41 -33.18 5.13 -10.28
CA GLY A 41 -34.07 5.83 -11.22
C GLY A 41 -34.12 7.38 -11.18
N THR A 42 -33.52 8.06 -10.19
CA THR A 42 -33.77 9.52 -10.00
C THR A 42 -32.55 10.39 -9.68
N MET A 43 -31.32 9.91 -9.80
CA MET A 43 -30.13 10.72 -9.47
C MET A 43 -29.28 11.06 -10.70
N LEU A 44 -29.85 11.87 -11.60
CA LEU A 44 -29.10 12.60 -12.62
C LEU A 44 -29.72 13.99 -12.73
N HIS A 45 -29.00 15.03 -12.29
CA HIS A 45 -28.97 16.39 -12.86
C HIS A 45 -28.18 17.33 -11.94
N ALA A 46 -27.08 17.89 -12.43
CA ALA A 46 -26.93 19.34 -12.64
C ALA A 46 -25.48 19.72 -12.96
N ASP A 47 -25.35 20.62 -13.92
CA ASP A 47 -24.19 21.02 -14.69
C ASP A 47 -23.38 22.21 -14.10
N SER A 48 -22.09 22.19 -14.45
CA SER A 48 -21.11 23.26 -14.82
C SER A 48 -21.24 24.74 -14.41
N ILE A 49 -20.07 25.40 -14.20
CA ILE A 49 -19.52 26.56 -14.98
C ILE A 49 -18.18 27.06 -14.40
N ASP A 50 -17.23 27.38 -15.30
CA ASP A 50 -15.86 27.89 -15.13
C ASP A 50 -15.71 29.41 -14.85
N ASN A 51 -14.65 29.83 -14.12
CA ASN A 51 -13.46 30.56 -14.68
C ASN A 51 -12.59 31.35 -13.64
N ASN A 52 -11.33 30.92 -13.54
CA ASN A 52 -10.03 31.64 -13.44
C ASN A 52 -9.77 32.81 -12.45
N ILE A 53 -8.76 32.61 -11.58
CA ILE A 53 -7.48 33.36 -11.49
C ILE A 53 -6.44 32.48 -10.74
N ILE A 54 -5.24 32.34 -11.31
CA ILE A 54 -4.11 31.48 -10.88
C ILE A 54 -3.18 32.23 -9.94
N ILE A 55 -2.97 31.72 -8.71
CA ILE A 55 -1.74 31.88 -7.90
C ILE A 55 -1.65 30.62 -7.02
N PHE A 56 -0.54 29.86 -7.13
CA PHE A 56 -0.35 28.47 -6.69
C PHE A 56 -1.17 27.47 -7.56
N ASP A 57 -0.62 26.30 -7.90
CA ASP A 57 -1.40 25.29 -8.64
C ASP A 57 -2.36 24.61 -7.65
N ASP A 58 -3.37 25.38 -7.24
CA ASP A 58 -4.35 25.13 -6.18
C ASP A 58 -5.61 24.40 -6.71
N GLU A 59 -5.47 23.42 -7.61
CA GLU A 59 -6.61 22.56 -7.98
C GLU A 59 -6.97 21.52 -6.90
N ASP A 60 -6.15 21.37 -5.85
CA ASP A 60 -6.47 20.54 -4.68
C ASP A 60 -7.18 21.32 -3.53
N ILE A 61 -7.47 22.61 -3.70
CA ILE A 61 -8.11 23.45 -2.66
C ILE A 61 -9.65 23.48 -2.75
N LEU A 62 -10.25 23.01 -3.86
CA LEU A 62 -11.69 23.18 -4.13
C LEU A 62 -12.61 22.01 -3.76
N ASP A 63 -12.22 21.19 -2.78
CA ASP A 63 -13.20 20.39 -2.02
C ASP A 63 -13.23 20.75 -0.52
N LEU A 64 -12.61 21.88 -0.13
CA LEU A 64 -12.74 22.44 1.23
C LEU A 64 -14.18 22.83 1.61
N SER A 65 -15.10 22.91 0.64
CA SER A 65 -16.52 23.17 0.90
C SER A 65 -17.29 21.95 1.42
N ASN A 66 -16.76 20.74 1.23
CA ASN A 66 -17.41 19.50 1.64
C ASN A 66 -16.70 18.78 2.79
N ILE A 67 -15.50 19.23 3.19
CA ILE A 67 -14.85 18.73 4.41
C ILE A 67 -15.61 19.34 5.60
N PRO A 68 -16.25 18.52 6.46
CA PRO A 68 -16.95 19.04 7.63
C PRO A 68 -15.97 19.82 8.52
N LYS A 69 -16.08 21.15 8.52
CA LYS A 69 -15.36 22.01 9.45
C LYS A 69 -15.74 21.57 10.88
N ASN A 70 -14.75 21.25 11.71
CA ASN A 70 -14.91 20.77 13.10
C ASN A 70 -15.57 19.39 13.27
N SER A 71 -15.23 18.41 12.43
CA SER A 71 -15.54 17.03 12.77
C SER A 71 -14.62 16.56 13.91
N ASN A 72 -15.15 16.44 15.13
CA ASN A 72 -14.51 15.69 16.22
C ASN A 72 -14.38 14.16 15.92
N LYS A 73 -14.65 13.74 14.68
CA LYS A 73 -14.58 12.36 14.22
C LYS A 73 -13.34 12.13 13.37
N PHE A 74 -12.71 10.99 13.57
CA PHE A 74 -11.60 10.52 12.78
C PHE A 74 -12.06 10.21 11.34
N LEU A 75 -11.29 10.69 10.35
CA LEU A 75 -11.59 10.67 8.92
C LEU A 75 -12.97 11.25 8.53
N ASN A 76 -13.58 12.08 9.37
CA ASN A 76 -14.93 12.64 9.22
C ASN A 76 -16.09 11.67 9.41
N TYR A 77 -15.85 10.40 9.76
CA TYR A 77 -16.91 9.42 9.94
C TYR A 77 -16.84 8.59 11.21
N PHE A 78 -15.65 8.38 11.78
CA PHE A 78 -15.48 7.54 12.97
C PHE A 78 -15.51 8.33 14.27
N ASP A 79 -16.48 8.02 15.12
CA ASP A 79 -16.38 8.37 16.54
C ASP A 79 -15.16 7.67 17.17
N HIS A 80 -14.43 8.38 18.03
CA HIS A 80 -13.18 7.89 18.60
C HIS A 80 -13.39 6.67 19.49
N ASP A 81 -14.38 6.69 20.38
CA ASP A 81 -14.64 5.59 21.32
C ASP A 81 -15.17 4.36 20.57
N GLU A 82 -16.03 4.57 19.57
CA GLU A 82 -16.50 3.50 18.69
C GLU A 82 -15.34 2.86 17.91
N LEU A 83 -14.42 3.68 17.38
CA LEU A 83 -13.26 3.20 16.63
C LEU A 83 -12.30 2.41 17.53
N ILE A 84 -11.98 2.92 18.73
CA ILE A 84 -11.17 2.20 19.71
C ILE A 84 -11.81 0.85 20.01
N ASN A 85 -13.12 0.82 20.30
CA ASN A 85 -13.85 -0.42 20.56
C ASN A 85 -13.77 -1.40 19.39
N LYS A 86 -13.93 -0.93 18.15
CA LYS A 86 -13.82 -1.76 16.94
C LYS A 86 -12.42 -2.33 16.77
N ILE A 87 -11.38 -1.52 16.97
CA ILE A 87 -9.98 -1.94 16.87
C ILE A 87 -9.68 -3.01 17.93
N MET A 88 -9.96 -2.71 19.20
CA MET A 88 -9.61 -3.58 20.32
C MET A 88 -10.33 -4.92 20.27
N LYS A 89 -11.60 -4.93 19.83
CA LYS A 89 -12.42 -6.15 19.72
C LYS A 89 -12.28 -6.87 18.38
N TYR A 90 -11.51 -6.33 17.43
CA TYR A 90 -11.27 -7.00 16.15
C TYR A 90 -10.62 -8.35 16.40
N LYS A 91 -11.25 -9.42 15.89
CA LYS A 91 -10.73 -10.79 15.97
C LYS A 91 -9.96 -11.12 14.71
N VAL A 92 -8.69 -11.44 14.89
CA VAL A 92 -7.79 -11.85 13.82
C VAL A 92 -8.30 -13.15 13.21
N LYS A 93 -8.33 -13.22 11.88
CA LYS A 93 -8.86 -14.35 11.10
C LYS A 93 -7.75 -15.32 10.71
N ASN A 94 -6.56 -14.82 10.38
CA ASN A 94 -5.47 -15.63 9.84
C ASN A 94 -4.16 -15.46 10.63
N GLY A 95 -3.27 -16.45 10.54
CA GLY A 95 -1.95 -16.42 11.17
C GLY A 95 -1.92 -17.00 12.59
N SER A 96 -0.81 -16.81 13.30
CA SER A 96 -0.58 -17.43 14.61
C SER A 96 -1.51 -16.94 15.72
N ASN A 97 -2.08 -15.75 15.55
CA ASN A 97 -2.99 -15.13 16.51
C ASN A 97 -4.47 -15.25 16.08
N ALA A 98 -4.80 -16.11 15.12
CA ALA A 98 -6.18 -16.31 14.68
C ALA A 98 -7.11 -16.67 15.86
N GLY A 99 -8.28 -16.04 15.90
CA GLY A 99 -9.30 -16.18 16.95
C GLY A 99 -9.13 -15.24 18.14
N TYR A 100 -7.94 -14.67 18.35
CA TYR A 100 -7.68 -13.68 19.39
C TYR A 100 -8.05 -12.27 18.93
N SER A 101 -8.48 -11.46 19.88
CA SER A 101 -8.68 -10.02 19.66
C SER A 101 -7.37 -9.25 19.73
N ILE A 102 -7.30 -8.07 19.10
CA ILE A 102 -6.16 -7.15 19.22
C ILE A 102 -5.86 -6.85 20.69
N GLU A 103 -6.90 -6.66 21.51
CA GLU A 103 -6.76 -6.49 22.96
C GLU A 103 -6.00 -7.65 23.62
N GLN A 104 -6.43 -8.88 23.40
CA GLN A 104 -5.79 -10.07 23.98
C GLN A 104 -4.34 -10.23 23.51
N ILE A 105 -4.05 -9.89 22.26
CA ILE A 105 -2.70 -9.98 21.69
C ILE A 105 -1.79 -8.95 22.36
N LEU A 106 -2.25 -7.71 22.55
CA LEU A 106 -1.50 -6.66 23.24
C LEU A 106 -1.29 -7.01 24.72
N GLN A 107 -2.31 -7.52 25.40
CA GLN A 107 -2.20 -8.01 26.79
C GLN A 107 -1.17 -9.14 26.92
N SER A 108 -1.11 -10.08 25.97
CA SER A 108 -0.11 -11.15 25.97
C SER A 108 1.34 -10.64 25.86
N LYS A 109 1.51 -9.41 25.37
CA LYS A 109 2.78 -8.68 25.28
C LYS A 109 3.00 -7.73 26.46
N ASN A 110 2.22 -7.85 27.54
CA ASN A 110 2.24 -6.95 28.71
C ASN A 110 1.98 -5.47 28.35
N LEU A 111 1.11 -5.21 27.37
CA LEU A 111 0.65 -3.86 27.01
C LEU A 111 -0.82 -3.73 27.41
N ASN A 112 -1.05 -3.37 28.68
CA ASN A 112 -2.37 -3.44 29.30
C ASN A 112 -3.05 -2.07 29.43
N ASP A 113 -2.25 -1.00 29.57
CA ASP A 113 -2.74 0.34 29.89
C ASP A 113 -2.64 1.25 28.67
N LEU A 114 -3.45 0.96 27.65
CA LEU A 114 -3.38 1.65 26.37
C LEU A 114 -4.10 3.00 26.41
N ILE A 115 -3.44 4.03 25.89
CA ILE A 115 -3.99 5.37 25.73
C ILE A 115 -4.02 5.69 24.22
N PHE A 116 -5.22 5.87 23.69
CA PHE A 116 -5.45 6.30 22.31
C PHE A 116 -5.57 7.82 22.25
N ASP A 117 -4.90 8.42 21.28
CA ASP A 117 -4.98 9.85 21.00
C ASP A 117 -5.23 10.10 19.52
N PHE A 118 -6.17 10.99 19.22
CA PHE A 118 -6.56 11.32 17.86
C PHE A 118 -6.32 12.81 17.62
N ASP A 119 -5.46 13.11 16.64
CA ASP A 119 -5.26 14.44 16.11
C ASP A 119 -6.02 14.57 14.79
N THR A 120 -7.09 15.36 14.82
CA THR A 120 -7.99 15.68 13.71
C THR A 120 -7.93 17.17 13.34
N SER A 121 -6.87 17.86 13.79
CA SER A 121 -6.71 19.31 13.56
C SER A 121 -6.32 19.64 12.11
N ASP A 122 -5.71 18.70 11.40
CA ASP A 122 -5.31 18.84 10.01
C ASP A 122 -6.42 18.33 9.07
N TYR A 123 -6.79 19.17 8.10
CA TYR A 123 -7.89 18.90 7.15
C TYR A 123 -7.60 17.76 6.18
N TYR A 124 -6.33 17.48 5.91
CA TYR A 124 -5.89 16.53 4.90
C TYR A 124 -5.46 15.20 5.51
N VAL A 125 -4.85 15.22 6.70
CA VAL A 125 -4.28 14.03 7.34
C VAL A 125 -4.71 13.93 8.80
N HIS A 126 -5.49 12.90 9.14
CA HIS A 126 -5.77 12.59 10.54
C HIS A 126 -4.76 11.60 11.09
N LYS A 127 -4.42 11.75 12.37
CA LYS A 127 -3.38 10.95 13.03
C LYS A 127 -3.96 10.26 14.26
N MET A 128 -3.63 8.99 14.41
CA MET A 128 -3.90 8.20 15.60
C MET A 128 -2.58 7.78 16.23
N TYR A 129 -2.47 7.96 17.53
CA TYR A 129 -1.35 7.51 18.35
C TYR A 129 -1.85 6.54 19.41
N VAL A 130 -1.05 5.53 19.69
CA VAL A 130 -1.32 4.61 20.81
C VAL A 130 -0.08 4.57 21.70
N PHE A 131 -0.30 4.87 22.98
CA PHE A 131 0.71 4.84 24.02
C PHE A 131 0.41 3.73 25.03
N ASN A 132 1.42 3.27 25.74
CA ASN A 132 1.26 2.37 26.88
C ASN A 132 1.61 3.11 28.18
N GLU A 133 0.75 3.05 29.19
CA GLU A 133 0.87 3.67 30.52
C GLU A 133 0.85 5.20 30.55
N LYS A 134 1.61 5.88 29.67
CA LYS A 134 1.77 7.34 29.67
C LYS A 134 1.73 7.93 28.27
N LYS A 135 1.09 9.09 28.14
CA LYS A 135 1.03 9.85 26.87
C LYS A 135 2.31 10.67 26.66
N ASP A 136 3.38 10.00 26.26
CA ASP A 136 4.66 10.63 25.89
C ASP A 136 5.39 9.85 24.78
N SER A 137 6.40 10.46 24.17
CA SER A 137 7.12 9.87 23.02
C SER A 137 7.87 8.58 23.36
N HIS A 138 8.23 8.34 24.62
CA HIS A 138 8.96 7.16 25.06
C HIS A 138 8.05 5.94 25.25
N ASN A 139 6.75 6.18 25.40
CA ASN A 139 5.73 5.16 25.63
C ASN A 139 4.87 4.90 24.38
N LEU A 140 5.24 5.49 23.24
CA LEU A 140 4.53 5.38 21.98
C LEU A 140 4.78 4.02 21.31
N ILE A 141 3.70 3.26 21.08
CA ILE A 141 3.77 1.93 20.45
C ILE A 141 3.21 1.90 19.03
N CYS A 142 2.31 2.83 18.70
CA CYS A 142 1.68 2.92 17.37
C CYS A 142 1.54 4.38 16.90
N GLN A 143 1.83 4.62 15.64
CA GLN A 143 1.41 5.82 14.91
C GLN A 143 0.73 5.38 13.62
N LEU A 144 -0.43 5.96 13.32
CA LEU A 144 -1.17 5.73 12.08
C LEU A 144 -1.66 7.07 11.53
N PHE A 145 -1.14 7.47 10.38
CA PHE A 145 -1.54 8.70 9.69
C PHE A 145 -2.26 8.33 8.40
N LEU A 146 -3.47 8.85 8.23
CA LEU A 146 -4.36 8.52 7.13
C LEU A 146 -4.85 9.81 6.47
N ARG A 147 -4.85 9.83 5.14
CA ARG A 147 -5.49 10.94 4.43
C ARG A 147 -7.00 10.88 4.59
N VAL A 148 -7.59 12.05 4.84
CA VAL A 148 -9.03 12.24 5.00
C VAL A 148 -9.75 12.02 3.68
N ASN A 149 -9.22 12.62 2.61
CA ASN A 149 -9.71 12.39 1.25
C ASN A 149 -8.99 11.18 0.63
N GLY A 150 -9.76 10.16 0.28
CA GLY A 150 -9.29 8.95 -0.38
C GLY A 150 -9.28 9.02 -1.91
N LYS A 151 -9.80 10.11 -2.50
CA LYS A 151 -9.82 10.27 -3.96
C LYS A 151 -8.39 10.45 -4.47
N PHE A 152 -7.96 9.52 -5.30
CA PHE A 152 -6.63 9.51 -5.88
C PHE A 152 -6.72 9.44 -7.40
N ASN A 153 -6.17 10.46 -8.07
CA ASN A 153 -6.01 10.45 -9.52
C ASN A 153 -4.57 10.10 -9.88
N VAL A 154 -4.38 9.20 -10.86
CA VAL A 154 -3.04 8.83 -11.33
C VAL A 154 -2.29 9.99 -12.00
N SER A 155 -2.96 11.07 -12.40
CA SER A 155 -2.29 12.31 -12.82
C SER A 155 -1.45 12.93 -11.72
N ASN A 156 -1.84 12.70 -10.46
CA ASN A 156 -1.22 13.23 -9.26
C ASN A 156 -0.21 12.24 -8.66
N ALA A 157 0.00 11.10 -9.33
CA ALA A 157 1.04 10.15 -8.96
C ALA A 157 2.41 10.82 -8.98
N LYS A 158 3.27 10.41 -8.05
CA LYS A 158 4.58 11.00 -7.82
C LYS A 158 5.45 10.87 -9.06
N LYS A 159 5.96 12.01 -9.51
CA LYS A 159 6.95 12.08 -10.58
C LYS A 159 8.33 12.00 -9.94
N ILE A 160 9.14 11.04 -10.40
CA ILE A 160 10.51 10.88 -9.95
C ILE A 160 11.49 11.15 -11.08
N SER A 161 12.69 11.61 -10.73
CA SER A 161 13.81 11.63 -11.67
C SER A 161 14.43 10.25 -11.71
N THR A 162 14.47 9.64 -12.89
CA THR A 162 15.07 8.33 -13.11
C THR A 162 16.41 8.46 -13.82
N PRO A 163 17.34 7.49 -13.67
CA PRO A 163 18.50 7.41 -14.54
C PRO A 163 18.10 7.34 -16.02
N ASP A 164 18.94 7.85 -16.91
CA ASP A 164 18.65 7.94 -18.35
C ASP A 164 18.27 6.59 -18.95
N TYR A 165 18.97 5.52 -18.56
CA TYR A 165 18.73 4.17 -19.05
C TYR A 165 17.36 3.59 -18.65
N MET A 166 16.64 4.24 -17.73
CA MET A 166 15.30 3.83 -17.28
C MET A 166 14.19 4.74 -17.79
N LYS A 167 14.53 5.89 -18.37
CA LYS A 167 13.57 6.96 -18.66
C LYS A 167 12.43 6.47 -19.57
N GLU A 168 12.78 5.77 -20.65
CA GLU A 168 11.79 5.24 -21.61
C GLU A 168 10.84 4.22 -20.96
N ALA A 169 11.37 3.33 -20.13
CA ALA A 169 10.60 2.34 -19.39
C ALA A 169 9.59 3.00 -18.44
N PHE A 170 10.03 3.99 -17.67
CA PHE A 170 9.14 4.70 -16.76
C PHE A 170 8.07 5.51 -17.48
N GLU A 171 8.41 6.15 -18.60
CA GLU A 171 7.45 6.84 -19.46
C GLU A 171 6.39 5.87 -20.02
N GLU A 172 6.79 4.65 -20.39
CA GLU A 172 5.83 3.60 -20.77
C GLU A 172 4.88 3.28 -19.61
N GLY A 173 5.40 3.05 -18.40
CA GLY A 173 4.57 2.79 -17.22
C GLY A 173 3.60 3.93 -16.91
N ASN A 174 4.04 5.19 -17.06
CA ASN A 174 3.20 6.37 -16.89
C ASN A 174 2.10 6.46 -17.96
N LYS A 175 2.42 6.16 -19.23
CA LYS A 175 1.44 6.09 -20.32
C LYS A 175 0.40 4.99 -20.03
N PHE A 176 0.82 3.84 -19.53
CA PHE A 176 -0.08 2.77 -19.13
C PHE A 176 -1.03 3.20 -18.00
N MET A 177 -0.51 3.80 -16.92
CA MET A 177 -1.33 4.33 -15.82
C MET A 177 -2.37 5.32 -16.33
N LYS A 178 -1.94 6.33 -17.11
CA LYS A 178 -2.84 7.35 -17.66
C LYS A 178 -3.90 6.75 -18.59
N LYS A 179 -3.53 5.78 -19.42
CA LYS A 179 -4.45 5.07 -20.32
C LYS A 179 -5.52 4.29 -19.55
N LYS A 180 -5.15 3.62 -18.47
CA LYS A 180 -6.05 2.71 -17.73
C LYS A 180 -6.87 3.40 -16.64
N LEU A 181 -6.29 4.42 -16.01
CA LEU A 181 -6.85 5.05 -14.81
C LEU A 181 -7.00 6.58 -14.92
N GLY A 182 -6.43 7.23 -15.93
CA GLY A 182 -6.37 8.70 -16.01
C GLY A 182 -7.71 9.42 -16.20
N GLY A 183 -8.79 8.70 -16.52
CA GLY A 183 -10.14 9.26 -16.64
C GLY A 183 -11.00 9.07 -15.39
N HIS A 184 -10.47 8.48 -14.31
CA HIS A 184 -11.26 8.13 -13.14
C HIS A 184 -10.45 8.28 -11.85
N ASP A 185 -11.07 8.86 -10.83
CA ASP A 185 -10.50 8.78 -9.49
C ASP A 185 -10.63 7.35 -8.95
N LEU A 186 -9.60 6.94 -8.21
CA LEU A 186 -9.63 5.79 -7.33
C LEU A 186 -10.11 6.22 -5.95
N ASP A 187 -10.93 5.40 -5.32
CA ASP A 187 -11.34 5.63 -3.94
C ASP A 187 -10.49 4.78 -2.98
N LEU A 188 -9.34 5.30 -2.59
CA LEU A 188 -8.32 4.58 -1.83
C LEU A 188 -8.30 4.99 -0.36
N THR A 189 -7.82 4.09 0.49
CA THR A 189 -7.39 4.48 1.85
C THR A 189 -5.90 4.75 1.80
N ILE A 190 -5.52 6.03 1.78
CA ILE A 190 -4.12 6.43 1.68
C ILE A 190 -3.50 6.48 3.07
N ILE A 191 -2.52 5.61 3.28
CA ILE A 191 -1.76 5.48 4.52
C ILE A 191 -0.45 6.24 4.32
N ASP A 192 -0.34 7.41 4.94
CA ASP A 192 0.87 8.23 4.85
C ASP A 192 1.95 7.73 5.83
N TRP A 193 1.55 7.13 6.95
CA TRP A 193 2.48 6.60 7.94
C TRP A 193 1.85 5.49 8.76
N LEU A 194 2.58 4.39 8.94
CA LEU A 194 2.27 3.35 9.92
C LEU A 194 3.55 2.93 10.64
N ARG A 195 3.58 3.12 11.95
CA ARG A 195 4.68 2.68 12.82
C ARG A 195 4.12 1.80 13.93
N LEU A 196 4.71 0.62 14.09
CA LEU A 196 4.42 -0.33 15.17
C LEU A 196 5.72 -0.77 15.82
N GLN A 197 6.05 -0.21 16.98
CA GLN A 197 7.34 -0.44 17.63
C GLN A 197 7.18 -0.70 19.13
N ASP A 198 8.10 -1.48 19.69
CA ASP A 198 8.11 -1.79 21.13
C ASP A 198 9.32 -1.13 21.80
N TYR A 199 9.07 0.00 22.46
CA TYR A 199 10.09 0.79 23.15
C TYR A 199 10.79 0.04 24.28
N ARG A 200 10.15 -1.00 24.82
CA ARG A 200 10.67 -1.80 25.93
C ARG A 200 11.77 -2.76 25.48
N ILE A 201 11.87 -3.01 24.17
CA ILE A 201 12.89 -3.87 23.59
C ILE A 201 14.11 -3.03 23.22
N GLN A 202 15.18 -3.19 24.00
CA GLN A 202 16.49 -2.66 23.67
C GLN A 202 17.07 -3.45 22.48
N PRO A 203 17.57 -2.79 21.42
CA PRO A 203 18.33 -3.46 20.37
C PRO A 203 19.50 -4.24 20.99
N LYS A 204 19.68 -5.51 20.58
CA LYS A 204 20.84 -6.29 21.03
C LYS A 204 22.13 -5.57 20.62
N LYS A 205 23.18 -5.66 21.44
CA LYS A 205 24.49 -5.10 21.11
C LYS A 205 24.96 -5.61 19.74
N GLY A 206 25.21 -4.69 18.81
CA GLY A 206 25.60 -5.01 17.43
C GLY A 206 24.44 -5.36 16.48
N SER A 207 23.19 -5.31 16.92
CA SER A 207 22.00 -5.46 16.07
C SER A 207 21.49 -4.08 15.67
N MET A 208 21.39 -3.84 14.37
CA MET A 208 20.71 -2.66 13.85
C MET A 208 19.21 -2.90 13.79
N VAL A 209 18.42 -1.84 14.00
CA VAL A 209 17.02 -1.80 13.58
C VAL A 209 16.94 -1.43 12.09
N LEU A 210 15.78 -1.60 11.44
CA LEU A 210 15.63 -1.20 10.05
C LEU A 210 15.77 0.34 9.92
N PRO A 211 16.19 0.87 8.75
CA PRO A 211 16.18 2.30 8.50
C PRO A 211 14.82 2.93 8.86
N GLY A 212 14.84 4.09 9.51
CA GLY A 212 13.62 4.77 9.97
C GLY A 212 13.01 4.20 11.25
N GLN A 213 13.51 3.08 11.78
CA GLN A 213 13.09 2.57 13.09
C GLN A 213 13.91 3.14 14.24
N ILE A 214 13.25 3.39 15.37
CA ILE A 214 13.88 3.81 16.63
C ILE A 214 13.99 2.61 17.57
N HIS A 215 12.94 1.80 17.64
CA HIS A 215 12.89 0.56 18.39
C HIS A 215 12.52 -0.62 17.49
N PRO A 216 12.80 -1.88 17.91
CA PRO A 216 12.32 -3.06 17.22
C PRO A 216 10.81 -3.06 17.02
N GLY A 217 10.35 -3.73 15.96
CA GLY A 217 8.93 -3.82 15.65
C GLY A 217 8.13 -4.54 16.73
N LEU A 218 6.89 -4.10 16.96
CA LEU A 218 5.97 -4.67 17.97
C LEU A 218 5.56 -6.13 17.66
N GLY A 219 5.73 -6.55 16.40
CA GLY A 219 5.45 -7.92 15.95
C GLY A 219 3.96 -8.25 15.87
N ILE A 220 3.12 -7.24 15.60
CA ILE A 220 1.67 -7.39 15.35
C ILE A 220 1.25 -6.81 13.99
N GLY A 221 2.22 -6.64 13.07
CA GLY A 221 1.98 -5.96 11.80
C GLY A 221 0.93 -6.67 10.94
N HIS A 222 0.99 -8.01 10.90
CA HIS A 222 0.03 -8.84 10.18
C HIS A 222 -1.41 -8.62 10.68
N GLU A 223 -1.60 -8.58 12.00
CA GLU A 223 -2.90 -8.42 12.62
C GLU A 223 -3.50 -7.03 12.40
N ILE A 224 -2.67 -5.99 12.51
CA ILE A 224 -3.09 -4.62 12.25
C ILE A 224 -3.42 -4.42 10.77
N GLU A 225 -2.61 -5.01 9.87
CA GLU A 225 -2.87 -4.93 8.44
C GLU A 225 -4.15 -5.66 8.05
N GLU A 226 -4.37 -6.87 8.56
CA GLU A 226 -5.60 -7.64 8.31
C GLU A 226 -6.84 -6.85 8.75
N MET A 227 -6.79 -6.26 9.95
CA MET A 227 -7.86 -5.38 10.45
C MET A 227 -8.10 -4.18 9.53
N LEU A 228 -7.03 -3.50 9.09
CA LEU A 228 -7.14 -2.36 8.18
C LEU A 228 -7.77 -2.79 6.85
N MET A 229 -7.33 -3.89 6.25
CA MET A 229 -7.89 -4.44 5.01
C MET A 229 -9.39 -4.70 5.16
N ASP A 230 -9.80 -5.31 6.26
CA ASP A 230 -11.20 -5.56 6.60
C ASP A 230 -12.03 -4.28 6.65
N PHE A 231 -11.53 -3.24 7.32
CA PHE A 231 -12.22 -1.95 7.41
C PHE A 231 -12.30 -1.26 6.05
N ILE A 232 -11.25 -1.35 5.24
CA ILE A 232 -11.19 -0.78 3.89
C ILE A 232 -12.21 -1.49 2.98
N GLN A 233 -12.27 -2.82 3.04
CA GLN A 233 -13.20 -3.63 2.25
C GLN A 233 -14.66 -3.35 2.63
N GLN A 234 -14.97 -3.25 3.93
CA GLN A 234 -16.32 -2.91 4.41
C GLN A 234 -16.80 -1.53 3.94
N ARG A 235 -15.86 -0.61 3.66
CA ARG A 235 -16.16 0.72 3.12
C ARG A 235 -16.26 0.76 1.60
N GLY A 236 -16.09 -0.37 0.90
CA GLY A 236 -16.20 -0.47 -0.55
C GLY A 236 -15.11 0.31 -1.30
N ARG A 237 -13.95 0.54 -0.66
CA ARG A 237 -12.81 1.24 -1.26
C ARG A 237 -12.10 0.37 -2.30
N ASP A 238 -11.38 1.02 -3.20
CA ASP A 238 -10.57 0.39 -4.25
C ASP A 238 -9.35 -0.37 -3.71
N GLY A 239 -8.82 0.05 -2.55
CA GLY A 239 -7.70 -0.59 -1.85
C GLY A 239 -6.96 0.37 -0.91
N PRO A 240 -6.05 -0.11 -0.04
CA PRO A 240 -5.06 0.74 0.59
C PRO A 240 -3.98 1.20 -0.40
N LEU A 241 -3.50 2.42 -0.21
CA LEU A 241 -2.32 2.96 -0.90
C LEU A 241 -1.26 3.34 0.13
N ASN A 242 -0.01 2.94 -0.13
CA ASN A 242 1.18 3.36 0.60
C ASN A 242 2.15 4.03 -0.38
N THR A 243 3.02 4.92 0.12
CA THR A 243 4.19 5.41 -0.61
C THR A 243 5.44 5.07 0.20
N PRO A 244 6.02 3.86 0.03
CA PRO A 244 7.04 3.36 0.94
C PRO A 244 8.33 4.20 0.91
N GLU A 245 8.67 4.81 2.05
CA GLU A 245 9.84 5.69 2.19
C GLU A 245 11.18 4.94 1.99
N HIS A 246 11.20 3.67 2.39
CA HIS A 246 12.39 2.82 2.32
C HIS A 246 12.12 1.57 1.48
N TRP A 247 13.16 1.06 0.81
CA TRP A 247 13.07 -0.16 0.01
C TRP A 247 12.51 -1.35 0.80
N HIS A 248 12.92 -1.51 2.07
CA HIS A 248 12.47 -2.64 2.88
C HIS A 248 10.97 -2.57 3.21
N ASN A 249 10.38 -1.37 3.30
CA ASN A 249 8.94 -1.20 3.46
C ASN A 249 8.22 -1.74 2.20
N ALA A 250 8.66 -1.30 1.02
CA ALA A 250 8.11 -1.80 -0.24
C ALA A 250 8.30 -3.32 -0.41
N TYR A 251 9.45 -3.85 0.00
CA TYR A 251 9.74 -5.29 0.00
C TYR A 251 8.78 -6.06 0.91
N MET A 252 8.53 -5.57 2.12
CA MET A 252 7.63 -6.22 3.07
C MET A 252 6.18 -6.19 2.59
N TYR A 253 5.68 -5.04 2.13
CA TYR A 253 4.32 -4.91 1.60
C TYR A 253 4.10 -5.76 0.33
N TYR A 254 5.08 -5.79 -0.57
CA TYR A 254 4.98 -6.61 -1.78
C TYR A 254 4.88 -8.10 -1.44
N ASN A 255 5.75 -8.60 -0.56
CA ASN A 255 5.83 -10.04 -0.28
C ASN A 255 4.78 -10.56 0.71
N SER A 256 4.37 -9.74 1.68
CA SER A 256 3.46 -10.18 2.76
C SER A 256 2.01 -9.88 2.46
N SER A 257 1.78 -8.84 1.65
CA SER A 257 0.51 -8.09 1.65
C SER A 257 -0.05 -7.87 0.24
N HIS A 258 0.62 -8.44 -0.78
CA HIS A 258 0.24 -8.36 -2.20
C HIS A 258 0.06 -6.90 -2.68
N PHE A 259 0.88 -5.98 -2.18
CA PHE A 259 0.93 -4.62 -2.69
C PHE A 259 1.73 -4.59 -3.98
N HIS A 260 1.18 -3.93 -4.99
CA HIS A 260 1.78 -3.75 -6.31
C HIS A 260 2.01 -2.28 -6.58
N PHE A 261 3.08 -1.93 -7.29
CA PHE A 261 3.28 -0.54 -7.70
C PHE A 261 2.26 -0.16 -8.78
N LEU A 262 1.73 1.06 -8.73
CA LEU A 262 0.86 1.51 -9.81
C LEU A 262 1.62 1.57 -11.14
N ASN A 263 2.88 2.00 -11.15
CA ASN A 263 3.70 1.98 -12.37
C ASN A 263 4.28 0.57 -12.64
N PRO A 264 3.84 -0.16 -13.69
CA PRO A 264 4.33 -1.52 -13.94
C PRO A 264 5.83 -1.59 -14.30
N ALA A 265 6.37 -0.57 -14.97
CA ALA A 265 7.79 -0.56 -15.30
C ALA A 265 8.63 -0.42 -14.03
N PHE A 266 8.16 0.39 -13.07
CA PHE A 266 8.79 0.48 -11.76
C PHE A 266 8.69 -0.82 -10.97
N GLU A 267 7.55 -1.52 -11.02
CA GLU A 267 7.45 -2.85 -10.39
C GLU A 267 8.44 -3.84 -11.00
N GLY A 268 8.62 -3.84 -12.32
CA GLY A 268 9.62 -4.68 -13.01
C GLY A 268 11.03 -4.40 -12.50
N PHE A 269 11.40 -3.12 -12.42
CA PHE A 269 12.66 -2.69 -11.84
C PHE A 269 12.83 -3.11 -10.37
N PHE A 270 11.82 -2.86 -9.53
CA PHE A 270 11.83 -3.25 -8.12
C PHE A 270 11.99 -4.76 -7.94
N ARG A 271 11.23 -5.55 -8.69
CA ARG A 271 11.35 -7.02 -8.70
C ARG A 271 12.73 -7.48 -9.15
N SER A 272 13.34 -6.78 -10.11
CA SER A 272 14.70 -7.04 -10.56
C SER A 272 15.71 -6.86 -9.43
N ILE A 273 15.63 -5.75 -8.70
CA ILE A 273 16.47 -5.50 -7.52
C ILE A 273 16.31 -6.63 -6.51
N ASN A 274 15.07 -6.95 -6.13
CA ASN A 274 14.78 -7.97 -5.12
C ASN A 274 15.35 -9.34 -5.51
N GLU A 275 15.26 -9.72 -6.78
CA GLU A 275 15.85 -10.95 -7.28
C GLU A 275 17.39 -10.88 -7.28
N SER A 276 17.97 -9.78 -7.76
CA SER A 276 19.43 -9.58 -7.84
C SER A 276 20.10 -9.74 -6.48
N ILE A 277 19.44 -9.26 -5.42
CA ILE A 277 19.99 -9.21 -4.06
C ILE A 277 19.42 -10.31 -3.15
N ARG A 278 18.70 -11.30 -3.69
CA ARG A 278 18.09 -12.38 -2.89
C ARG A 278 19.12 -13.08 -2.00
N LYS A 279 20.29 -13.42 -2.57
CA LYS A 279 21.39 -14.07 -1.83
C LYS A 279 22.03 -13.13 -0.79
N ASP A 280 21.99 -11.82 -1.02
CA ASP A 280 22.45 -10.84 -0.05
C ASP A 280 21.53 -10.81 1.18
N ILE A 281 20.20 -10.96 0.99
CA ILE A 281 19.24 -11.06 2.09
C ILE A 281 19.50 -12.34 2.91
N GLU A 282 19.81 -13.46 2.27
CA GLU A 282 20.14 -14.72 2.95
C GLU A 282 21.42 -14.60 3.80
N SER A 283 22.44 -13.90 3.30
CA SER A 283 23.76 -13.78 3.95
C SER A 283 23.85 -12.64 4.97
N HIS A 284 23.23 -11.49 4.69
CA HIS A 284 23.33 -10.26 5.49
C HIS A 284 22.03 -9.92 6.24
N ARG A 285 20.99 -10.73 6.09
CA ARG A 285 19.62 -10.49 6.59
C ARG A 285 18.98 -9.25 5.94
N LEU A 286 17.65 -9.15 6.03
CA LEU A 286 16.91 -8.01 5.49
C LEU A 286 17.44 -6.66 6.00
N THR A 287 17.79 -6.58 7.29
CA THR A 287 18.31 -5.36 7.90
C THR A 287 19.64 -4.89 7.31
N GLY A 288 20.58 -5.81 7.05
CA GLY A 288 21.88 -5.46 6.45
C GLY A 288 21.71 -4.92 5.04
N VAL A 289 20.90 -5.60 4.22
CA VAL A 289 20.55 -5.17 2.87
C VAL A 289 19.83 -3.81 2.86
N ALA A 290 18.87 -3.61 3.76
CA ALA A 290 18.14 -2.36 3.87
C ALA A 290 19.06 -1.17 4.14
N TRP A 291 20.03 -1.33 5.05
CA TRP A 291 21.03 -0.29 5.32
C TRP A 291 21.99 -0.07 4.16
N ALA A 292 22.45 -1.13 3.49
CA ALA A 292 23.31 -1.00 2.32
C ALA A 292 22.62 -0.17 1.20
N ILE A 293 21.35 -0.44 0.93
CA ILE A 293 20.55 0.33 -0.04
C ILE A 293 20.36 1.78 0.44
N ALA A 294 20.00 1.99 1.70
CA ALA A 294 19.83 3.34 2.27
C ALA A 294 21.12 4.18 2.19
N GLN A 295 22.28 3.54 2.28
CA GLN A 295 23.60 4.15 2.15
C GLN A 295 24.08 4.32 0.69
N GLY A 296 23.24 3.98 -0.30
CA GLY A 296 23.55 4.15 -1.72
C GLY A 296 24.57 3.16 -2.26
N LYS A 297 24.59 1.93 -1.72
CA LYS A 297 25.48 0.83 -2.15
C LYS A 297 24.87 -0.06 -3.24
N LEU A 298 23.66 0.25 -3.70
CA LEU A 298 23.04 -0.46 -4.82
C LEU A 298 23.51 0.15 -6.14
N TYR A 299 23.99 -0.67 -7.06
CA TYR A 299 24.54 -0.23 -8.35
C TYR A 299 23.89 -0.97 -9.51
N HIS A 300 23.82 -0.27 -10.64
CA HIS A 300 23.54 -0.87 -11.93
C HIS A 300 24.84 -1.35 -12.57
N ARG A 301 24.89 -2.63 -12.93
CA ARG A 301 26.09 -3.35 -13.36
C ARG A 301 26.64 -2.83 -14.68
N GLN A 302 25.78 -2.53 -15.65
CA GLN A 302 26.23 -2.15 -16.99
C GLN A 302 26.75 -0.70 -17.04
N THR A 303 26.12 0.21 -16.30
CA THR A 303 26.49 1.64 -16.32
C THR A 303 27.42 2.04 -15.17
N GLY A 304 27.55 1.20 -14.14
CA GLY A 304 28.28 1.53 -12.91
C GLY A 304 27.60 2.60 -12.05
N GLN A 305 26.38 3.03 -12.40
CA GLN A 305 25.69 4.10 -11.70
C GLN A 305 25.09 3.63 -10.39
N LYS A 306 25.15 4.49 -9.36
CA LYS A 306 24.46 4.31 -8.08
C LYS A 306 22.96 4.43 -8.26
N ILE A 307 22.22 3.51 -7.66
CA ILE A 307 20.77 3.48 -7.63
C ILE A 307 20.29 4.00 -6.30
N LYS A 308 19.56 5.12 -6.37
CA LYS A 308 18.85 5.67 -5.22
C LYS A 308 17.46 5.07 -5.19
N TRP A 309 17.02 4.65 -4.00
CA TRP A 309 15.63 4.24 -3.79
C TRP A 309 14.70 5.40 -4.14
N ALA A 310 13.68 5.13 -4.93
CA ALA A 310 12.63 6.08 -5.25
C ALA A 310 11.33 5.62 -4.62
N THR A 311 10.63 6.54 -3.97
CA THR A 311 9.33 6.27 -3.36
C THR A 311 8.25 6.45 -4.41
N LEU A 312 7.45 5.42 -4.68
CA LEU A 312 6.30 5.47 -5.58
C LEU A 312 5.12 4.72 -4.94
N GLU A 313 3.92 4.96 -5.47
CA GLU A 313 2.66 4.45 -4.93
C GLU A 313 2.57 2.93 -5.09
N GLN A 314 2.37 2.23 -3.98
CA GLN A 314 1.98 0.83 -3.92
C GLN A 314 0.52 0.70 -3.47
N VAL A 315 -0.24 -0.15 -4.16
CA VAL A 315 -1.65 -0.41 -3.85
C VAL A 315 -1.88 -1.91 -3.69
N CYS A 316 -2.67 -2.29 -2.69
CA CYS A 316 -3.26 -3.63 -2.65
C CYS A 316 -4.64 -3.59 -3.31
N PRO A 317 -4.86 -4.30 -4.43
CA PRO A 317 -6.14 -4.25 -5.15
C PRO A 317 -7.26 -4.95 -4.35
N ILE A 318 -8.35 -4.23 -4.07
CA ILE A 318 -9.56 -4.80 -3.44
C ILE A 318 -10.73 -4.80 -4.41
N SER A 319 -11.01 -3.69 -5.09
CA SER A 319 -12.15 -3.62 -6.00
C SER A 319 -11.92 -4.39 -7.30
N ARG A 320 -12.99 -4.75 -7.99
CA ARG A 320 -12.89 -5.36 -9.33
C ARG A 320 -12.17 -4.46 -10.33
N LYS A 321 -12.36 -3.14 -10.23
CA LYS A 321 -11.66 -2.14 -11.04
C LYS A 321 -10.15 -2.25 -10.85
N MET A 322 -9.69 -2.32 -9.60
CA MET A 322 -8.26 -2.47 -9.29
C MET A 322 -7.72 -3.85 -9.69
N HIS A 323 -8.46 -4.94 -9.47
CA HIS A 323 -8.03 -6.26 -9.97
C HIS A 323 -7.86 -6.29 -11.50
N ASN A 324 -8.78 -5.67 -12.24
CA ASN A 324 -8.69 -5.57 -13.70
C ASN A 324 -7.50 -4.73 -14.18
N TYR A 325 -7.09 -3.73 -13.38
CA TYR A 325 -5.92 -2.91 -13.68
C TYR A 325 -4.64 -3.76 -13.76
N PHE A 326 -4.46 -4.68 -12.81
CA PHE A 326 -3.32 -5.60 -12.73
C PHE A 326 -3.45 -6.84 -13.65
N GLY A 327 -4.06 -6.66 -14.82
CA GLY A 327 -4.25 -7.72 -15.82
C GLY A 327 -3.01 -8.02 -16.69
N GLN A 328 -3.20 -8.76 -17.78
CA GLN A 328 -2.09 -9.24 -18.61
C GLN A 328 -1.19 -8.11 -19.17
N GLU A 329 -1.77 -7.00 -19.65
CA GLU A 329 -0.98 -5.87 -20.18
C GLU A 329 -0.06 -5.25 -19.11
N TYR A 330 -0.51 -5.20 -17.85
CA TYR A 330 0.33 -4.77 -16.72
C TYR A 330 1.50 -5.74 -16.55
N ILE A 331 1.21 -7.04 -16.47
CA ILE A 331 2.20 -8.11 -16.29
C ILE A 331 3.25 -8.08 -17.42
N ASP A 332 2.83 -7.86 -18.66
CA ASP A 332 3.72 -7.81 -19.82
C ASP A 332 4.72 -6.63 -19.71
N ILE A 333 4.28 -5.47 -19.22
CA ILE A 333 5.19 -4.33 -18.97
C ILE A 333 6.13 -4.65 -17.80
N VAL A 334 5.63 -5.25 -16.72
CA VAL A 334 6.47 -5.65 -15.57
C VAL A 334 7.57 -6.61 -16.03
N MET A 335 7.22 -7.64 -16.80
CA MET A 335 8.17 -8.66 -17.25
C MET A 335 9.16 -8.13 -18.29
N ARG A 336 8.76 -7.17 -19.13
CA ARG A 336 9.70 -6.49 -20.05
C ARG A 336 10.76 -5.68 -19.32
N ASN A 337 10.45 -5.17 -18.12
CA ASN A 337 11.36 -4.40 -17.27
C ASN A 337 11.99 -5.23 -16.14
N TYR A 338 11.84 -6.55 -16.19
CA TYR A 338 12.40 -7.48 -15.21
C TYR A 338 13.78 -7.99 -15.67
N HIS A 339 14.83 -7.38 -15.13
CA HIS A 339 16.24 -7.64 -15.43
C HIS A 339 17.06 -7.95 -14.17
N PRO A 340 16.89 -9.15 -13.58
CA PRO A 340 17.49 -9.50 -12.29
C PRO A 340 19.02 -9.68 -12.31
N LYS A 341 19.69 -9.52 -13.45
CA LYS A 341 21.16 -9.61 -13.57
C LYS A 341 21.84 -8.24 -13.50
N ASP A 342 21.07 -7.17 -13.61
CA ASP A 342 21.58 -5.82 -13.81
C ASP A 342 21.93 -5.10 -12.52
N TYR A 343 21.58 -5.64 -11.35
CA TYR A 343 21.81 -4.97 -10.07
C TYR A 343 22.72 -5.78 -9.15
N PHE A 344 23.41 -5.09 -8.24
CA PHE A 344 24.16 -5.69 -7.14
C PHE A 344 24.41 -4.67 -6.03
N ILE A 345 24.68 -5.18 -4.83
CA ILE A 345 25.18 -4.38 -3.72
C ILE A 345 26.70 -4.48 -3.68
N ASP A 346 27.36 -3.33 -3.61
CA ASP A 346 28.79 -3.27 -3.34
C ASP A 346 29.05 -3.37 -1.83
N TRP A 347 29.48 -4.56 -1.39
CA TRP A 347 29.82 -4.85 0.00
C TRP A 347 31.27 -4.49 0.36
N ASP A 348 32.14 -4.22 -0.63
CA ASP A 348 33.57 -3.98 -0.44
C ASP A 348 33.94 -2.50 -0.26
N ASP A 349 33.03 -1.58 -0.56
CA ASP A 349 33.20 -0.15 -0.31
C ASP A 349 33.50 0.13 1.18
N GLU A 350 34.68 0.69 1.47
CA GLU A 350 35.28 0.86 2.81
C GLU A 350 34.37 1.57 3.84
N GLN A 351 33.38 2.36 3.42
CA GLN A 351 32.45 3.01 4.35
C GLN A 351 31.52 2.03 5.09
N THR A 352 31.29 0.84 4.53
CA THR A 352 30.42 -0.20 5.12
C THR A 352 31.08 -0.83 6.36
N LYS A 353 32.41 -0.93 6.35
CA LYS A 353 33.23 -1.45 7.46
C LYS A 353 33.31 -0.46 8.64
N THR A 354 33.26 0.84 8.35
CA THR A 354 33.53 1.89 9.35
C THR A 354 32.27 2.39 10.08
N LYS A 355 31.07 2.36 9.45
CA LYS A 355 29.80 2.81 10.08
C LYS A 355 28.86 1.72 10.63
N ALA A 356 29.08 0.45 10.30
CA ALA A 356 28.57 -0.66 11.12
C ALA A 356 29.11 -0.59 12.57
N ILE A 357 30.24 0.08 12.76
CA ILE A 357 30.90 0.32 14.06
C ILE A 357 30.48 1.68 14.65
N THR A 358 30.38 2.74 13.84
CA THR A 358 30.18 4.13 14.33
C THR A 358 28.73 4.66 14.29
N GLY A 359 27.77 3.95 13.68
CA GLY A 359 26.33 4.23 13.88
C GLY A 359 25.85 4.06 15.34
N ASN A 360 26.72 3.55 16.21
CA ASN A 360 26.52 3.43 17.66
C ASN A 360 26.61 4.76 18.44
N GLU A 361 27.24 5.82 17.90
CA GLU A 361 27.56 7.02 18.68
C GLU A 361 26.82 8.29 18.22
N GLU A 362 26.53 8.45 16.93
CA GLU A 362 25.97 9.71 16.39
C GLU A 362 24.44 9.82 16.58
N ASN A 363 23.67 8.73 16.50
CA ASN A 363 22.21 8.77 16.68
C ASN A 363 21.78 8.96 18.15
N ASN A 364 22.64 8.60 19.12
CA ASN A 364 22.37 8.82 20.54
C ASN A 364 22.68 10.25 21.01
N SER A 365 23.32 11.09 20.19
CA SER A 365 23.79 12.42 20.60
C SER A 365 23.05 13.59 19.93
N GLN A 366 22.37 13.37 18.80
CA GLN A 366 21.56 14.42 18.14
C GLN A 366 20.10 14.48 18.64
N LEU A 367 19.54 13.41 19.20
CA LEU A 367 18.16 13.40 19.75
C LEU A 367 18.02 14.07 21.13
N TYR A 368 19.12 14.46 21.78
CA TYR A 368 19.11 15.13 23.09
C TYR A 368 19.40 16.64 23.02
N LYS A 369 19.50 17.25 21.83
CA LYS A 369 19.83 18.67 21.69
C LYS A 369 18.74 19.56 21.10
N GLU A 370 17.63 19.00 20.64
CA GLU A 370 16.45 19.77 20.22
C GLU A 370 15.19 19.10 20.77
N SER A 371 14.93 19.29 22.07
CA SER A 371 13.62 19.10 22.71
C SER A 371 13.40 20.14 23.78
#